data_AF-A0A920DHT7-F1
#
_entry.id   AF-A0A920DHT7-F1
#
_cell.length_a   1.000
_cell.length_b   1.000
_cell.length_c   1.000
_cell.angle_alpha   90.00
_cell.angle_beta   90.00
_cell.angle_gamma   90.00
#
_symmetry.space_group_name_H-M   'P 1'
#
loop_
_entity.id
_entity.type
_entity.pdbx_description
1 polymer ?
#
loop_
_entity_poly.entity_id
_entity_poly.type
_entity_poly.pdbx_seq_one_letter_code
_entity_poly.pdbx_strand_id
1 'polypeptide(L)'
;MERTDQIIELISKANQLFDSGVIRDGQKLTREALKLVKIQGKIPNKLKHKLNATVALSRYFDDISSFATNPKRDELVSKIKKIADNPIKNPRKQADEIHKVQAQWQALDQTSKTASQKQWNIFRSYVDKAWIPCGEFFDELNKQKLVNATKKQQVTQDLTEFVQRNNNKFPTIRILRNKLRKFEDSWNGHAPVRDDVFRKLKSDFIDAKKPILDEIKKQNEQIKIKKEQIIESVSKINSEDMDENISKYMNLKKDWNILDKLPHKVEKLLWKEFISSGDRFFEEQNKNKQIQLDELGLVLKDLKKYEIEDLQEMLPKFDLINKTKEYKSLQNQIVKLRNDEKDKKNKDSINDLEKLFEYITEKKDLSDLTNLDNSYKEIFDYKFDSHSKDKMLESCIRIEMICNVESLKKDEKIRNQIQLKILTEKFNKAKLTKKEEIFLHIKNFFLNLSVSKVSNTEKNMWKRIIKAIKTS
;
A
#
# COMPACT_ATOMS: atom_id res chain seq x y z
N MET A 1 -76.48 73.16 4.13
CA MET A 1 -75.31 74.07 4.20
C MET A 1 -74.02 73.26 4.29
N GLU A 2 -73.96 72.24 5.14
CA GLU A 2 -72.79 71.36 5.40
C GLU A 2 -72.04 70.82 4.15
N ARG A 3 -72.73 70.38 3.09
CA ARG A 3 -72.06 69.81 1.90
C ARG A 3 -71.36 70.85 1.01
N THR A 4 -71.87 72.09 0.98
CA THR A 4 -71.25 73.17 0.19
C THR A 4 -69.92 73.60 0.80
N ASP A 5 -69.86 73.65 2.14
CA ASP A 5 -68.66 74.01 2.89
C ASP A 5 -67.58 72.91 2.75
N GLN A 6 -67.98 71.64 2.75
CA GLN A 6 -67.08 70.51 2.45
C GLN A 6 -66.48 70.61 1.04
N ILE A 7 -67.27 70.99 0.01
CA ILE A 7 -66.75 71.18 -1.35
C ILE A 7 -65.74 72.33 -1.41
N ILE A 8 -66.00 73.43 -0.69
CA ILE A 8 -65.06 74.57 -0.60
C ILE A 8 -63.75 74.14 0.07
N GLU A 9 -63.84 73.37 1.15
CA GLU A 9 -62.67 72.86 1.86
C GLU A 9 -61.82 71.92 0.99
N LEU A 10 -62.46 70.98 0.28
CA LEU A 10 -61.78 70.08 -0.65
C LEU A 10 -61.08 70.83 -1.79
N ILE A 11 -61.72 71.87 -2.36
CA ILE A 11 -61.12 72.71 -3.41
C ILE A 11 -59.91 73.48 -2.86
N SER A 12 -60.02 74.04 -1.66
CA SER A 12 -58.92 74.78 -1.03
C SER A 12 -57.72 73.88 -0.76
N LYS A 13 -57.95 72.72 -0.13
CA LYS A 13 -56.92 71.71 0.12
C LYS A 13 -56.30 71.18 -1.17
N ALA A 14 -57.10 70.95 -2.21
CA ALA A 14 -56.60 70.51 -3.51
C ALA A 14 -55.63 71.53 -4.13
N ASN A 15 -55.97 72.82 -4.10
CA ASN A 15 -55.10 73.87 -4.63
C ASN A 15 -53.81 74.01 -3.82
N GLN A 16 -53.86 73.93 -2.49
CA GLN A 16 -52.65 73.92 -1.66
C GLN A 16 -51.73 72.73 -1.99
N LEU A 17 -52.30 71.55 -2.25
CA LEU A 17 -51.54 70.37 -2.67
C LEU A 17 -50.93 70.55 -4.07
N PHE A 18 -51.63 71.23 -4.98
CA PHE A 18 -51.08 71.58 -6.29
C PHE A 18 -49.92 72.59 -6.18
N ASP A 19 -50.06 73.63 -5.37
CA ASP A 19 -49.03 74.65 -5.16
C ASP A 19 -47.78 74.08 -4.47
N SER A 20 -47.95 73.10 -3.57
CA SER A 20 -46.86 72.37 -2.91
C SER A 20 -46.28 71.23 -3.73
N GLY A 21 -46.78 70.99 -4.95
CA GLY A 21 -46.27 69.96 -5.86
C GLY A 21 -46.75 68.53 -5.55
N VAL A 22 -47.66 68.34 -4.59
CA VAL A 22 -48.27 67.04 -4.24
C VAL A 22 -49.46 66.76 -5.16
N ILE A 23 -49.17 66.60 -6.46
CA ILE A 23 -50.15 66.57 -7.55
C ILE A 23 -51.20 65.47 -7.37
N ARG A 24 -50.79 64.23 -7.05
CA ARG A 24 -51.70 63.07 -7.00
C ARG A 24 -52.77 63.22 -5.92
N ASP A 25 -52.42 63.76 -4.77
CA ASP A 25 -53.38 63.96 -3.68
C ASP A 25 -54.29 65.17 -3.96
N GLY A 26 -53.76 66.23 -4.57
CA GLY A 26 -54.57 67.33 -5.11
C GLY A 26 -55.62 66.85 -6.13
N GLN A 27 -55.25 65.93 -7.01
CA GLN A 27 -56.17 65.31 -7.98
C GLN A 27 -57.23 64.43 -7.31
N LYS A 28 -56.87 63.68 -6.25
CA LYS A 28 -57.85 62.88 -5.49
C LYS A 28 -58.92 63.77 -4.86
N LEU A 29 -58.51 64.83 -4.16
CA LEU A 29 -59.43 65.78 -3.54
C LEU A 29 -60.29 66.49 -4.59
N THR A 30 -59.72 66.80 -5.77
CA THR A 30 -60.48 67.36 -6.90
C THR A 30 -61.57 66.40 -7.41
N ARG A 31 -61.27 65.09 -7.51
CA ARG A 31 -62.25 64.06 -7.90
C ARG A 31 -63.33 63.87 -6.84
N GLU A 32 -62.96 63.97 -5.56
CA GLU A 32 -63.90 63.89 -4.45
C GLU A 32 -64.86 65.09 -4.45
N ALA A 33 -64.35 66.30 -4.65
CA ALA A 33 -65.17 67.50 -4.82
C ALA A 33 -66.15 67.34 -6.00
N LEU A 34 -65.71 66.81 -7.14
CA LEU A 34 -66.58 66.53 -8.29
C LEU A 34 -67.67 65.49 -7.98
N LYS A 35 -67.36 64.45 -7.21
CA LYS A 35 -68.35 63.45 -6.77
C LYS A 35 -69.42 64.08 -5.87
N LEU A 36 -69.01 64.90 -4.90
CA LEU A 36 -69.93 65.60 -4.01
C LEU A 36 -70.84 66.55 -4.77
N VAL A 37 -70.30 67.28 -5.75
CA VAL A 37 -71.09 68.16 -6.62
C VAL A 37 -72.11 67.38 -7.44
N LYS A 38 -71.74 66.20 -7.97
CA LYS A 38 -72.65 65.32 -8.70
C LYS A 38 -73.81 64.82 -7.82
N ILE A 39 -73.56 64.59 -6.53
CA ILE A 39 -74.58 64.16 -5.56
C ILE A 39 -75.46 65.34 -5.12
N GLN A 40 -74.88 66.53 -4.92
CA GLN A 40 -75.58 67.72 -4.43
C GLN A 40 -76.46 68.39 -5.51
N GLY A 41 -76.09 68.30 -6.78
CA GLY A 41 -76.82 68.92 -7.89
C GLY A 41 -76.47 70.40 -8.06
N LYS A 42 -77.42 71.31 -7.84
CA LYS A 42 -77.22 72.76 -8.09
C LYS A 42 -76.26 73.37 -7.07
N ILE A 43 -75.17 73.97 -7.56
CA ILE A 43 -74.18 74.72 -6.77
C ILE A 43 -74.11 76.19 -7.22
N PRO A 44 -73.70 77.13 -6.35
CA PRO A 44 -73.51 78.54 -6.74
C PRO A 44 -72.49 78.70 -7.87
N ASN A 45 -72.74 79.64 -8.81
CA ASN A 45 -71.86 79.87 -9.97
C ASN A 45 -70.41 80.19 -9.57
N LYS A 46 -70.20 80.99 -8.51
CA LYS A 46 -68.85 81.31 -8.01
C LYS A 46 -68.07 80.06 -7.57
N LEU A 47 -68.76 79.11 -6.92
CA LEU A 47 -68.17 77.83 -6.51
C LEU A 47 -67.88 76.93 -7.72
N LYS A 48 -68.81 76.90 -8.69
CA LYS A 48 -68.63 76.19 -9.96
C LYS A 48 -67.40 76.69 -10.74
N HIS A 49 -67.18 78.00 -10.81
CA HIS A 49 -65.99 78.58 -11.44
C HIS A 49 -64.70 78.17 -10.73
N LYS A 50 -64.66 78.21 -9.39
CA LYS A 50 -63.50 77.76 -8.61
C LYS A 50 -63.19 76.28 -8.83
N LEU A 51 -64.22 75.44 -8.78
CA LEU A 51 -64.08 74.01 -9.08
C LEU A 51 -63.55 73.78 -10.49
N ASN A 52 -64.09 74.47 -11.49
CA ASN A 52 -63.63 74.37 -12.87
C ASN A 52 -62.16 74.78 -13.02
N ALA A 53 -61.71 75.82 -12.31
CA ALA A 53 -60.30 76.22 -12.30
C ALA A 53 -59.40 75.15 -11.67
N THR A 54 -59.79 74.58 -10.52
CA THR A 54 -59.06 73.45 -9.89
C THR A 54 -59.07 72.20 -10.77
N VAL A 55 -60.16 71.93 -11.50
CA VAL A 55 -60.22 70.85 -12.50
C VAL A 55 -59.30 71.14 -13.69
N ALA A 56 -59.19 72.39 -14.13
CA ALA A 56 -58.24 72.78 -15.18
C ALA A 56 -56.79 72.60 -14.72
N LEU A 57 -56.44 72.96 -13.48
CA LEU A 57 -55.12 72.68 -12.89
C LEU A 57 -54.84 71.16 -12.85
N SER A 58 -55.81 70.38 -12.36
CA SER A 58 -55.72 68.91 -12.32
C SER A 58 -55.41 68.30 -13.70
N ARG A 59 -56.07 68.80 -14.77
CA ARG A 59 -55.83 68.40 -16.17
C ARG A 59 -54.46 68.86 -16.69
N TYR A 60 -54.05 70.09 -16.38
CA TYR A 60 -52.75 70.62 -16.76
C TYR A 60 -51.60 69.77 -16.20
N PHE A 61 -51.67 69.39 -14.92
CA PHE A 61 -50.67 68.49 -14.33
C PHE A 61 -50.73 67.08 -14.92
N ASP A 62 -51.90 66.57 -15.30
CA ASP A 62 -52.00 65.31 -16.05
C ASP A 62 -51.29 65.40 -17.40
N ASP A 63 -51.41 66.51 -18.11
CA ASP A 63 -50.81 66.70 -19.44
C ASP A 63 -49.30 66.88 -19.35
N ILE A 64 -48.79 67.64 -18.39
CA ILE A 64 -47.35 67.76 -18.10
C ILE A 64 -46.76 66.39 -17.70
N SER A 65 -47.46 65.69 -16.80
CA SER A 65 -47.05 64.37 -16.33
C SER A 65 -46.98 63.37 -17.49
N SER A 66 -47.98 63.41 -18.38
CA SER A 66 -48.02 62.59 -19.59
C SER A 66 -46.88 62.95 -20.56
N PHE A 67 -46.62 64.24 -20.77
CA PHE A 67 -45.54 64.70 -21.64
C PHE A 67 -44.16 64.21 -21.17
N ALA A 68 -43.92 64.21 -19.85
CA ALA A 68 -42.67 63.73 -19.28
C ALA A 68 -42.53 62.20 -19.23
N THR A 69 -43.64 61.46 -19.11
CA THR A 69 -43.61 60.00 -18.88
C THR A 69 -43.89 59.16 -20.13
N ASN A 70 -44.60 59.68 -21.13
CA ASN A 70 -44.87 58.95 -22.37
C ASN A 70 -43.59 58.57 -23.13
N PRO A 71 -42.59 59.46 -23.32
CA PRO A 71 -41.33 59.09 -23.97
C PRO A 71 -40.60 57.95 -23.22
N LYS A 72 -40.60 58.00 -21.88
CA LYS A 72 -40.02 56.94 -21.05
C LYS A 72 -40.77 55.61 -21.20
N ARG A 73 -42.10 55.65 -21.31
CA ARG A 73 -42.91 54.44 -21.59
C ARG A 73 -42.59 53.87 -22.97
N ASP A 74 -42.43 54.71 -23.98
CA ASP A 74 -42.07 54.26 -25.33
C ASP A 74 -40.66 53.64 -25.35
N GLU A 75 -39.72 54.17 -24.58
CA GLU A 75 -38.42 53.53 -24.34
C GLU A 75 -38.55 52.16 -23.68
N LEU A 76 -39.41 52.01 -22.66
CA LEU A 76 -39.65 50.72 -22.00
C LEU A 76 -40.29 49.71 -22.95
N VAL A 77 -41.25 50.14 -23.80
CA VAL A 77 -41.85 49.32 -24.86
C VAL A 77 -40.78 48.88 -25.86
N SER A 78 -39.90 49.79 -26.28
CA SER A 78 -38.78 49.47 -27.18
C SER A 78 -37.81 48.46 -26.55
N LYS A 79 -37.48 48.62 -25.27
CA LYS A 79 -36.62 47.69 -24.51
C LYS A 79 -37.25 46.29 -24.43
N ILE A 80 -38.51 46.16 -24.03
CA ILE A 80 -39.15 44.84 -23.94
C ILE A 80 -39.36 44.23 -25.33
N LYS A 81 -39.67 45.03 -26.35
CA LYS A 81 -39.76 44.57 -27.73
C LYS A 81 -38.43 43.98 -28.21
N LYS A 82 -37.30 44.65 -27.93
CA LYS A 82 -35.96 44.12 -28.25
C LYS A 82 -35.70 42.77 -27.59
N ILE A 83 -36.11 42.59 -26.34
CA ILE A 83 -35.99 41.30 -25.61
C ILE A 83 -36.92 40.24 -26.22
N ALA A 84 -38.14 40.63 -26.59
CA ALA A 84 -39.13 39.73 -27.18
C ALA A 84 -38.76 39.26 -28.60
N ASP A 85 -38.13 40.13 -29.38
CA ASP A 85 -37.71 39.83 -30.76
C ASP A 85 -36.33 39.15 -30.79
N ASN A 86 -35.45 39.46 -29.83
CA ASN A 86 -34.16 38.82 -29.65
C ASN A 86 -34.00 38.29 -28.20
N PRO A 87 -34.52 37.08 -27.92
CA PRO A 87 -34.40 36.46 -26.61
C PRO A 87 -32.94 36.34 -26.14
N ILE A 88 -32.71 36.62 -24.87
CA ILE A 88 -31.40 36.48 -24.23
C ILE A 88 -31.11 34.99 -24.06
N LYS A 89 -29.89 34.55 -24.41
CA LYS A 89 -29.46 33.14 -24.31
C LYS A 89 -29.67 32.49 -22.94
N ASN A 90 -29.71 33.27 -21.85
CA ASN A 90 -29.94 32.78 -20.50
C ASN A 90 -31.35 33.19 -20.03
N PRO A 91 -32.29 32.22 -19.90
CA PRO A 91 -33.67 32.50 -19.49
C PRO A 91 -33.81 33.16 -18.11
N ARG A 92 -32.88 32.92 -17.17
CA ARG A 92 -32.91 33.59 -15.85
C ARG A 92 -32.61 35.07 -15.97
N LYS A 93 -31.57 35.42 -16.74
CA LYS A 93 -31.23 36.83 -16.99
C LYS A 93 -32.35 37.54 -17.76
N GLN A 94 -33.01 36.84 -18.67
CA GLN A 94 -34.18 37.36 -19.37
C GLN A 94 -35.33 37.67 -18.40
N ALA A 95 -35.67 36.74 -17.51
CA ALA A 95 -36.68 36.97 -16.47
C ALA A 95 -36.35 38.19 -15.57
N ASP A 96 -35.10 38.33 -15.14
CA ASP A 96 -34.65 39.47 -14.34
C ASP A 96 -34.82 40.80 -15.08
N GLU A 97 -34.43 40.86 -16.36
CA GLU A 97 -34.59 42.06 -17.19
C GLU A 97 -36.06 42.40 -17.44
N ILE A 98 -36.92 41.40 -17.67
CA ILE A 98 -38.36 41.62 -17.81
C ILE A 98 -38.93 42.20 -16.51
N HIS A 99 -38.56 41.65 -15.34
CA HIS A 99 -38.97 42.17 -14.05
C HIS A 99 -38.50 43.61 -13.82
N LYS A 100 -37.27 43.96 -14.20
CA LYS A 100 -36.76 45.35 -14.12
C LYS A 100 -37.60 46.30 -14.97
N VAL A 101 -37.92 45.93 -16.20
CA VAL A 101 -38.72 46.76 -17.11
C VAL A 101 -40.16 46.91 -16.58
N GLN A 102 -40.76 45.83 -16.06
CA GLN A 102 -42.08 45.90 -15.42
C GLN A 102 -42.08 46.77 -14.15
N ALA A 103 -41.04 46.69 -13.32
CA ALA A 103 -40.90 47.52 -12.12
C ALA A 103 -40.74 49.01 -12.49
N GLN A 104 -39.97 49.32 -13.54
CA GLN A 104 -39.84 50.68 -14.06
C GLN A 104 -41.17 51.21 -14.60
N TRP A 105 -41.93 50.37 -15.32
CA TRP A 105 -43.27 50.72 -15.79
C TRP A 105 -44.23 51.02 -14.63
N GLN A 106 -44.26 50.15 -13.62
CA GLN A 106 -45.08 50.33 -12.42
C GLN A 106 -44.70 51.59 -11.64
N ALA A 107 -43.41 51.90 -11.52
CA ALA A 107 -42.93 53.12 -10.87
C ALA A 107 -43.42 54.38 -11.61
N LEU A 108 -43.41 54.36 -12.95
CA LEU A 108 -43.99 55.46 -13.74
C LEU A 108 -45.50 55.58 -13.49
N ASP A 109 -46.25 54.47 -13.48
CA ASP A 109 -47.70 54.51 -13.22
C ASP A 109 -48.06 54.93 -11.78
N GLN A 110 -47.17 54.73 -10.81
CA GLN A 110 -47.38 55.19 -9.42
C GLN A 110 -47.09 56.68 -9.21
N THR A 111 -46.14 57.23 -9.97
CA THR A 111 -45.63 58.61 -9.82
C THR A 111 -46.23 59.60 -10.82
N SER A 112 -46.94 59.12 -11.85
CA SER A 112 -47.47 59.94 -12.94
C SER A 112 -48.88 59.52 -13.35
N LYS A 113 -49.47 60.23 -14.34
CA LYS A 113 -50.71 59.77 -14.99
C LYS A 113 -50.49 58.37 -15.57
N THR A 114 -51.40 57.45 -15.28
CA THR A 114 -51.33 56.06 -15.75
C THR A 114 -51.28 55.98 -17.27
N ALA A 115 -50.59 54.96 -17.79
CA ALA A 115 -50.56 54.69 -19.22
C ALA A 115 -51.97 54.57 -19.84
N SER A 116 -52.11 54.95 -21.10
CA SER A 116 -53.34 54.69 -21.85
C SER A 116 -53.56 53.19 -22.03
N GLN A 117 -54.83 52.76 -22.15
CA GLN A 117 -55.16 51.35 -22.39
C GLN A 117 -54.42 50.78 -23.61
N LYS A 118 -54.25 51.59 -24.67
CA LYS A 118 -53.54 51.21 -25.89
C LYS A 118 -52.05 50.97 -25.61
N GLN A 119 -51.37 51.89 -24.92
CA GLN A 119 -49.95 51.73 -24.57
C GLN A 119 -49.72 50.54 -23.64
N TRP A 120 -50.59 50.35 -22.65
CA TRP A 120 -50.53 49.20 -21.76
C TRP A 120 -50.70 47.87 -22.49
N ASN A 121 -51.68 47.76 -23.40
CA ASN A 121 -51.90 46.55 -24.17
C ASN A 121 -50.70 46.19 -25.06
N ILE A 122 -50.05 47.20 -25.67
CA ILE A 122 -48.83 47.00 -26.48
C ILE A 122 -47.66 46.55 -25.61
N PHE A 123 -47.45 47.21 -24.47
CA PHE A 123 -46.39 46.82 -23.53
C PHE A 123 -46.59 45.38 -23.04
N ARG A 124 -47.82 45.06 -22.61
CA ARG A 124 -48.18 43.74 -22.10
C ARG A 124 -48.00 42.64 -23.14
N SER A 125 -48.39 42.85 -24.39
CA SER A 125 -48.21 41.81 -25.42
C SER A 125 -46.74 41.48 -25.68
N TYR A 126 -45.85 42.48 -25.65
CA TYR A 126 -44.40 42.26 -25.74
C TYR A 126 -43.83 41.61 -24.48
N VAL A 127 -44.32 41.96 -23.30
CA VAL A 127 -43.96 41.28 -22.04
C VAL A 127 -44.36 39.80 -22.09
N ASP A 128 -45.59 39.51 -22.51
CA ASP A 128 -46.11 38.14 -22.63
C ASP A 128 -45.26 37.34 -23.62
N LYS A 129 -44.92 37.91 -24.79
CA LYS A 129 -44.02 37.29 -25.77
C LYS A 129 -42.61 37.07 -25.22
N ALA A 130 -42.06 38.03 -24.47
CA ALA A 130 -40.74 37.91 -23.85
C ALA A 130 -40.69 36.85 -22.74
N TRP A 131 -41.82 36.52 -22.10
CA TRP A 131 -41.88 35.49 -21.05
C TRP A 131 -41.93 34.06 -21.57
N ILE A 132 -42.32 33.81 -22.83
CA ILE A 132 -42.49 32.46 -23.39
C ILE A 132 -41.24 31.58 -23.16
N PRO A 133 -40.01 32.00 -23.52
CA PRO A 133 -38.82 31.17 -23.35
C PRO A 133 -38.45 30.93 -21.87
N CYS A 134 -38.78 31.90 -21.00
CA CYS A 134 -38.57 31.77 -19.56
C CYS A 134 -39.52 30.73 -18.96
N GLY A 135 -40.80 30.76 -19.36
CA GLY A 135 -41.82 29.81 -18.91
C GLY A 135 -41.42 28.38 -19.21
N GLU A 136 -41.09 28.08 -20.47
CA GLU A 136 -40.66 26.75 -20.91
C GLU A 136 -39.44 26.24 -20.12
N PHE A 137 -38.43 27.09 -19.92
CA PHE A 137 -37.24 26.74 -19.14
C PHE A 137 -37.58 26.44 -17.67
N PHE A 138 -38.41 27.25 -17.01
CA PHE A 138 -38.77 27.01 -15.62
C PHE A 138 -39.68 25.80 -15.45
N ASP A 139 -40.53 25.50 -16.43
CA ASP A 139 -41.35 24.29 -16.45
C ASP A 139 -40.49 23.04 -16.61
N GLU A 140 -39.52 23.05 -17.53
CA GLU A 140 -38.53 21.97 -17.66
C GLU A 140 -37.71 21.80 -16.37
N LEU A 141 -37.24 22.90 -15.79
CA LEU A 141 -36.50 22.87 -14.53
C LEU A 141 -37.35 22.30 -13.39
N ASN A 142 -38.65 22.63 -13.33
CA ASN A 142 -39.57 22.08 -12.35
C ASN A 142 -39.81 20.58 -12.57
N LYS A 143 -39.98 20.14 -13.82
CA LYS A 143 -40.05 18.71 -14.18
C LYS A 143 -38.78 17.97 -13.75
N GLN A 144 -37.60 18.53 -14.02
CA GLN A 144 -36.32 17.96 -13.58
C GLN A 144 -36.21 17.88 -12.06
N LYS A 145 -36.61 18.93 -11.32
CA LYS A 145 -36.63 18.91 -9.85
C LYS A 145 -37.54 17.82 -9.30
N LEU A 146 -38.69 17.58 -9.92
CA LEU A 146 -39.62 16.52 -9.54
C LEU A 146 -39.02 15.13 -9.79
N VAL A 147 -38.42 14.91 -10.96
CA VAL A 147 -37.69 13.66 -11.28
C VAL A 147 -36.52 13.42 -10.34
N ASN A 148 -35.76 14.46 -9.98
CA ASN A 148 -34.66 14.33 -9.02
C ASN A 148 -35.16 14.03 -7.61
N ALA A 149 -36.29 14.61 -7.20
CA ALA A 149 -36.93 14.30 -5.92
C ALA A 149 -37.36 12.83 -5.85
N THR A 150 -38.00 12.30 -6.90
CA THR A 150 -38.40 10.89 -6.94
C THR A 150 -37.19 9.96 -6.95
N LYS A 151 -36.12 10.29 -7.68
CA LYS A 151 -34.86 9.51 -7.64
C LYS A 151 -34.22 9.52 -6.25
N LYS A 152 -34.16 10.67 -5.57
CA LYS A 152 -33.68 10.72 -4.16
C LYS A 152 -34.53 9.85 -3.25
N GLN A 153 -35.85 9.88 -3.41
CA GLN A 153 -36.76 9.03 -2.65
C GLN A 153 -36.52 7.54 -2.92
N GLN A 154 -36.33 7.16 -4.19
CA GLN A 154 -35.99 5.79 -4.58
C GLN A 154 -34.67 5.34 -3.95
N VAL A 155 -33.63 6.17 -3.99
CA VAL A 155 -32.33 5.85 -3.35
C VAL A 155 -32.50 5.63 -1.83
N THR A 156 -33.34 6.43 -1.17
CA THR A 156 -33.67 6.21 0.24
C THR A 156 -34.43 4.89 0.45
N GLN A 157 -35.38 4.55 -0.43
CA GLN A 157 -36.11 3.28 -0.37
C GLN A 157 -35.17 2.08 -0.57
N ASP A 158 -34.31 2.11 -1.59
CA ASP A 158 -33.32 1.06 -1.87
C ASP A 158 -32.37 0.85 -0.66
N LEU A 159 -32.00 1.94 0.01
CA LEU A 159 -31.21 1.90 1.24
C LEU A 159 -31.99 1.23 2.39
N THR A 160 -33.27 1.58 2.57
CA THR A 160 -34.12 0.92 3.58
C THR A 160 -34.35 -0.56 3.29
N GLU A 161 -34.56 -0.94 2.03
CA GLU A 161 -34.68 -2.35 1.63
C GLU A 161 -33.38 -3.11 1.88
N PHE A 162 -32.22 -2.49 1.59
CA PHE A 162 -30.93 -3.08 1.91
C PHE A 162 -30.79 -3.35 3.42
N VAL A 163 -31.21 -2.41 4.28
CA VAL A 163 -31.21 -2.61 5.73
C VAL A 163 -32.14 -3.75 6.11
N GLN A 164 -33.37 -3.77 5.63
CA GLN A 164 -34.36 -4.80 5.96
C GLN A 164 -33.91 -6.20 5.55
N ARG A 165 -33.38 -6.36 4.33
CA ARG A 165 -32.86 -7.64 3.82
C ARG A 165 -31.69 -8.19 4.65
N ASN A 166 -30.89 -7.31 5.25
CA ASN A 166 -29.68 -7.68 5.99
C ASN A 166 -29.87 -7.63 7.52
N ASN A 167 -31.08 -7.37 8.03
CA ASN A 167 -31.32 -7.10 9.45
C ASN A 167 -30.88 -8.26 10.37
N ASN A 168 -30.99 -9.52 9.91
CA ASN A 168 -30.56 -10.70 10.68
C ASN A 168 -29.05 -10.93 10.64
N LYS A 169 -28.38 -10.53 9.55
CA LYS A 169 -26.95 -10.72 9.36
C LYS A 169 -26.42 -9.71 8.36
N PHE A 170 -25.86 -8.62 8.88
CA PHE A 170 -25.19 -7.64 8.04
C PHE A 170 -23.89 -8.19 7.44
N PRO A 171 -23.51 -7.76 6.24
CA PRO A 171 -22.22 -8.08 5.65
C PRO A 171 -21.08 -7.40 6.42
N THR A 172 -19.84 -7.69 6.01
CA THR A 172 -18.63 -7.13 6.64
C THR A 172 -18.58 -5.60 6.55
N ILE A 173 -17.89 -4.97 7.51
CA ILE A 173 -17.75 -3.51 7.60
C ILE A 173 -17.28 -2.89 6.27
N ARG A 174 -16.34 -3.54 5.57
CA ARG A 174 -15.84 -3.07 4.27
C ARG A 174 -16.96 -2.95 3.23
N ILE A 175 -17.84 -3.94 3.17
CA ILE A 175 -18.99 -3.94 2.24
C ILE A 175 -19.99 -2.87 2.65
N LEU A 176 -20.30 -2.76 3.95
CA LEU A 176 -21.21 -1.74 4.49
C LEU A 176 -20.75 -0.33 4.15
N ARG A 177 -19.48 0.01 4.41
CA ARG A 177 -18.90 1.33 4.09
C ARG A 177 -18.98 1.65 2.59
N ASN A 178 -18.66 0.67 1.73
CA ASN A 178 -18.72 0.85 0.28
C ASN A 178 -20.16 1.05 -0.21
N LYS A 179 -21.10 0.23 0.27
CA LYS A 179 -22.54 0.38 -0.06
C LYS A 179 -23.06 1.74 0.40
N LEU A 180 -22.77 2.15 1.63
CA LEU A 180 -23.17 3.44 2.17
C LEU A 180 -22.66 4.60 1.29
N ARG A 181 -21.36 4.57 0.91
CA ARG A 181 -20.79 5.58 0.01
C ARG A 181 -21.52 5.64 -1.33
N LYS A 182 -21.81 4.48 -1.95
CA LYS A 182 -22.54 4.43 -3.23
C LYS A 182 -23.96 5.02 -3.12
N PHE A 183 -24.66 4.76 -2.02
CA PHE A 183 -25.96 5.38 -1.77
C PHE A 183 -25.84 6.89 -1.58
N GLU A 184 -24.82 7.37 -0.86
CA GLU A 184 -24.56 8.80 -0.67
C GLU A 184 -24.18 9.51 -1.98
N ASP A 185 -23.30 8.91 -2.78
CA ASP A 185 -22.90 9.43 -4.10
C ASP A 185 -24.12 9.54 -5.03
N SER A 186 -24.94 8.47 -5.10
CA SER A 186 -26.18 8.44 -5.88
C SER A 186 -27.18 9.49 -5.41
N TRP A 187 -27.43 9.56 -4.10
CA TRP A 187 -28.37 10.52 -3.52
C TRP A 187 -27.91 11.96 -3.79
N ASN A 188 -26.63 12.28 -3.61
CA ASN A 188 -26.07 13.60 -3.85
C ASN A 188 -26.07 14.00 -5.34
N GLY A 189 -25.95 13.03 -6.25
CA GLY A 189 -25.95 13.26 -7.70
C GLY A 189 -27.29 13.74 -8.27
N HIS A 190 -28.40 13.59 -7.55
CA HIS A 190 -29.74 14.01 -8.00
C HIS A 190 -30.09 15.43 -7.54
N ALA A 191 -29.53 16.46 -8.18
CA ALA A 191 -29.83 17.87 -7.94
C ALA A 191 -30.08 18.61 -9.27
N PRO A 192 -30.89 19.69 -9.32
CA PRO A 192 -31.55 20.39 -8.20
C PRO A 192 -32.87 19.73 -7.78
N VAL A 193 -33.34 20.06 -6.56
CA VAL A 193 -34.65 19.68 -5.99
C VAL A 193 -35.28 20.92 -5.37
N ARG A 194 -36.60 20.95 -5.18
CA ARG A 194 -37.28 22.06 -4.50
C ARG A 194 -37.01 22.03 -2.98
N ASP A 195 -36.85 23.20 -2.38
CA ASP A 195 -36.45 23.34 -0.97
C ASP A 195 -37.53 22.84 0.02
N ASP A 196 -38.80 22.98 -0.34
CA ASP A 196 -39.96 22.52 0.43
C ASP A 196 -39.92 21.00 0.68
N VAL A 197 -39.53 20.21 -0.33
CA VAL A 197 -39.45 18.75 -0.25
C VAL A 197 -38.06 18.28 0.19
N PHE A 198 -37.00 19.02 -0.14
CA PHE A 198 -35.61 18.60 0.12
C PHE A 198 -35.33 18.33 1.61
N ARG A 199 -35.88 19.15 2.52
CA ARG A 199 -35.69 18.98 3.97
C ARG A 199 -36.16 17.60 4.44
N LYS A 200 -37.34 17.17 3.98
CA LYS A 200 -37.91 15.86 4.31
C LYS A 200 -37.08 14.73 3.72
N LEU A 201 -36.76 14.79 2.43
CA LEU A 201 -35.93 13.77 1.75
C LEU A 201 -34.56 13.59 2.43
N LYS A 202 -33.95 14.69 2.90
CA LYS A 202 -32.69 14.66 3.64
C LYS A 202 -32.84 13.99 5.00
N SER A 203 -33.91 14.30 5.74
CA SER A 203 -34.21 13.65 7.03
C SER A 203 -34.39 12.14 6.83
N ASP A 204 -35.27 11.74 5.91
CA ASP A 204 -35.58 10.34 5.63
C ASP A 204 -34.32 9.56 5.22
N PHE A 205 -33.45 10.17 4.41
CA PHE A 205 -32.18 9.55 4.03
C PHE A 205 -31.21 9.40 5.22
N ILE A 206 -31.12 10.41 6.10
CA ILE A 206 -30.29 10.30 7.31
C ILE A 206 -30.81 9.19 8.23
N ASP A 207 -32.13 9.11 8.41
CA ASP A 207 -32.75 8.07 9.22
C ASP A 207 -32.51 6.67 8.65
N ALA A 208 -32.62 6.51 7.32
CA ALA A 208 -32.32 5.25 6.63
C ALA A 208 -30.85 4.82 6.77
N LYS A 209 -29.90 5.75 6.95
CA LYS A 209 -28.48 5.43 7.16
C LYS A 209 -28.16 4.95 8.58
N LYS A 210 -28.93 5.36 9.59
CA LYS A 210 -28.64 5.08 11.00
C LYS A 210 -28.36 3.59 11.29
N PRO A 211 -29.18 2.63 10.84
CA PRO A 211 -28.95 1.21 11.13
C PRO A 211 -27.60 0.69 10.61
N ILE A 212 -27.19 1.11 9.41
CA ILE A 212 -25.89 0.72 8.85
C ILE A 212 -24.75 1.32 9.68
N LEU A 213 -24.87 2.60 10.06
CA LEU A 213 -23.85 3.28 10.86
C LEU A 213 -23.69 2.64 12.24
N ASP A 214 -24.81 2.26 12.88
CA ASP A 214 -24.79 1.61 14.18
C ASP A 214 -24.24 0.19 14.11
N GLU A 215 -24.55 -0.56 13.06
CA GLU A 215 -23.93 -1.86 12.82
C GLU A 215 -22.42 -1.75 12.55
N ILE A 216 -21.97 -0.75 11.80
CA ILE A 216 -20.53 -0.48 11.60
C ILE A 216 -19.85 -0.21 12.94
N LYS A 217 -20.47 0.57 13.84
CA LYS A 217 -19.93 0.81 15.19
C LYS A 217 -19.85 -0.50 15.98
N LYS A 218 -20.92 -1.30 15.97
CA LYS A 218 -20.99 -2.59 16.67
C LYS A 218 -19.90 -3.56 16.21
N GLN A 219 -19.72 -3.74 14.90
CA GLN A 219 -18.67 -4.61 14.37
C GLN A 219 -17.26 -4.08 14.68
N ASN A 220 -17.04 -2.76 14.62
CA ASN A 220 -15.76 -2.18 15.05
C ASN A 220 -15.48 -2.48 16.53
N GLU A 221 -16.47 -2.38 17.41
CA GLU A 221 -16.30 -2.67 18.84
C GLU A 221 -15.95 -4.16 19.06
N GLN A 222 -16.62 -5.07 18.34
CA GLN A 222 -16.28 -6.50 18.41
C GLN A 222 -14.86 -6.81 17.93
N ILE A 223 -14.41 -6.15 16.85
CA ILE A 223 -13.03 -6.27 16.37
C ILE A 223 -12.04 -5.70 17.39
N LYS A 224 -12.38 -4.56 18.00
CA LYS A 224 -11.58 -3.92 19.05
C LYS A 224 -11.36 -4.86 20.22
N ILE A 225 -12.44 -5.44 20.75
CA ILE A 225 -12.37 -6.43 21.84
C ILE A 225 -11.51 -7.62 21.45
N LYS A 226 -11.66 -8.18 20.23
CA LYS A 226 -10.82 -9.28 19.76
C LYS A 226 -9.34 -8.91 19.68
N LYS A 227 -9.01 -7.69 19.24
CA LYS A 227 -7.63 -7.19 19.19
C LYS A 227 -7.06 -6.98 20.59
N GLU A 228 -7.85 -6.45 21.51
CA GLU A 228 -7.48 -6.34 22.94
C GLU A 228 -7.22 -7.73 23.56
N GLN A 229 -8.05 -8.73 23.25
CA GLN A 229 -7.85 -10.13 23.67
C GLN A 229 -6.58 -10.75 23.09
N ILE A 230 -6.23 -10.43 21.83
CA ILE A 230 -4.97 -10.87 21.22
C ILE A 230 -3.78 -10.26 21.98
N ILE A 231 -3.84 -8.97 22.31
CA ILE A 231 -2.78 -8.29 23.09
C ILE A 231 -2.64 -8.94 24.47
N GLU A 232 -3.75 -9.22 25.16
CA GLU A 232 -3.75 -9.93 26.43
C GLU A 232 -3.20 -11.36 26.31
N SER A 233 -3.47 -12.04 25.20
CA SER A 233 -2.91 -13.36 24.93
C SER A 233 -1.39 -13.29 24.72
N VAL A 234 -0.89 -12.26 24.03
CA VAL A 234 0.55 -12.02 23.88
C VAL A 234 1.21 -11.77 25.23
N SER A 235 0.60 -10.97 26.11
CA SER A 235 1.19 -10.64 27.41
C SER A 235 1.31 -11.86 28.33
N LYS A 236 0.40 -12.85 28.18
CA LYS A 236 0.40 -14.13 28.91
C LYS A 236 1.38 -15.18 28.36
N ILE A 237 2.00 -14.96 27.19
CA ILE A 237 3.02 -15.89 26.67
C ILE A 237 4.23 -15.87 27.59
N ASN A 238 4.48 -17.00 28.25
CA ASN A 238 5.63 -17.24 29.11
C ASN A 238 6.00 -18.73 29.05
N SER A 239 6.81 -19.12 28.07
CA SER A 239 7.47 -20.44 28.00
C SER A 239 8.98 -20.29 28.24
N GLU A 240 9.62 -21.35 28.72
CA GLU A 240 11.08 -21.44 28.83
C GLU A 240 11.73 -21.52 27.44
N ASP A 241 11.01 -22.04 26.45
CA ASP A 241 11.46 -22.10 25.06
C ASP A 241 11.12 -20.78 24.32
N MET A 242 12.18 -20.07 23.92
CA MET A 242 12.09 -18.81 23.21
C MET A 242 11.51 -18.95 21.80
N ASP A 243 11.86 -20.01 21.09
CA ASP A 243 11.36 -20.25 19.74
C ASP A 243 9.86 -20.59 19.79
N GLU A 244 9.42 -21.25 20.85
CA GLU A 244 8.00 -21.47 21.13
C GLU A 244 7.27 -20.14 21.41
N ASN A 245 7.85 -19.25 22.22
CA ASN A 245 7.29 -17.92 22.51
C ASN A 245 7.13 -17.07 21.25
N ILE A 246 8.18 -17.01 20.40
CA ILE A 246 8.15 -16.28 19.13
C ILE A 246 7.12 -16.90 18.18
N SER A 247 7.04 -18.23 18.12
CA SER A 247 6.06 -18.94 17.29
C SER A 247 4.61 -18.65 17.71
N LYS A 248 4.33 -18.66 19.02
CA LYS A 248 3.02 -18.28 19.58
C LYS A 248 2.68 -16.82 19.24
N TYR A 249 3.62 -15.89 19.43
CA TYR A 249 3.45 -14.49 19.05
C TYR A 249 3.17 -14.32 17.54
N MET A 250 3.90 -15.03 16.68
CA MET A 250 3.69 -14.97 15.22
C MET A 250 2.32 -15.51 14.80
N ASN A 251 1.79 -16.53 15.49
CA ASN A 251 0.44 -17.02 15.23
C ASN A 251 -0.61 -15.98 15.65
N LEU A 252 -0.46 -15.36 16.83
CA LEU A 252 -1.32 -14.25 17.25
C LEU A 252 -1.23 -13.04 16.30
N LYS A 253 -0.06 -12.77 15.72
CA LYS A 253 0.11 -11.76 14.67
C LYS A 253 -0.65 -12.12 13.38
N LYS A 254 -0.75 -13.41 13.01
CA LYS A 254 -1.59 -13.84 11.89
C LYS A 254 -3.06 -13.61 12.21
N ASP A 255 -3.51 -13.99 13.41
CA ASP A 255 -4.89 -13.77 13.86
C ASP A 255 -5.26 -12.29 13.86
N TRP A 256 -4.33 -11.42 14.30
CA TRP A 256 -4.48 -9.97 14.22
C TRP A 256 -4.72 -9.47 12.79
N ASN A 257 -3.95 -9.99 11.82
CA ASN A 257 -4.02 -9.57 10.42
C ASN A 257 -5.26 -10.10 9.68
N ILE A 258 -5.88 -11.17 10.18
CA ILE A 258 -7.15 -11.69 9.66
C ILE A 258 -8.32 -10.75 10.03
N LEU A 259 -8.23 -10.06 11.16
CA LEU A 259 -9.25 -9.10 11.59
C LEU A 259 -9.25 -7.84 10.71
N ASP A 260 -10.44 -7.31 10.48
CA ASP A 260 -10.62 -6.05 9.74
C ASP A 260 -9.92 -4.86 10.44
N LYS A 261 -9.54 -3.84 9.66
CA LYS A 261 -8.89 -2.64 10.20
C LYS A 261 -9.89 -1.71 10.89
N LEU A 262 -9.54 -1.28 12.10
CA LEU A 262 -10.28 -0.27 12.86
C LEU A 262 -10.01 1.14 12.34
N PRO A 263 -10.77 2.16 12.78
CA PRO A 263 -10.42 3.56 12.52
C PRO A 263 -8.97 3.86 12.89
N HIS A 264 -8.26 4.59 12.02
CA HIS A 264 -6.81 4.78 12.08
C HIS A 264 -6.26 5.13 13.47
N LYS A 265 -6.94 6.02 14.23
CA LYS A 265 -6.50 6.42 15.57
C LYS A 265 -6.49 5.24 16.55
N VAL A 266 -7.55 4.43 16.56
CA VAL A 266 -7.69 3.27 17.45
C VAL A 266 -6.74 2.14 17.01
N GLU A 267 -6.68 1.87 15.70
CA GLU A 267 -5.78 0.86 15.14
C GLU A 267 -4.32 1.15 15.48
N LYS A 268 -3.88 2.41 15.35
CA LYS A 268 -2.51 2.83 15.65
C LYS A 268 -2.15 2.61 17.12
N LEU A 269 -3.08 2.89 18.04
CA LEU A 269 -2.87 2.70 19.47
C LEU A 269 -2.72 1.22 19.81
N LEU A 270 -3.69 0.39 19.41
CA LEU A 270 -3.67 -1.05 19.70
C LEU A 270 -2.50 -1.74 19.01
N TRP A 271 -2.13 -1.34 17.79
CA TRP A 271 -0.96 -1.89 17.10
C TRP A 271 0.35 -1.60 17.86
N LYS A 272 0.49 -0.38 18.42
CA LYS A 272 1.65 -0.03 19.23
C LYS A 272 1.72 -0.93 20.46
N GLU A 273 0.61 -1.11 21.17
CA GLU A 273 0.55 -2.00 22.34
C GLU A 273 0.87 -3.46 21.97
N PHE A 274 0.34 -3.96 20.85
CA PHE A 274 0.61 -5.29 20.34
C PHE A 274 2.11 -5.51 20.04
N ILE A 275 2.75 -4.54 19.37
CA ILE A 275 4.19 -4.60 19.07
C ILE A 275 5.01 -4.52 20.35
N SER A 276 4.75 -3.54 21.22
CA SER A 276 5.47 -3.42 22.49
C SER A 276 5.32 -4.65 23.39
N SER A 277 4.19 -5.37 23.34
CA SER A 277 4.03 -6.63 24.08
C SER A 277 4.88 -7.77 23.51
N GLY A 278 5.18 -7.73 22.20
CA GLY A 278 5.97 -8.74 21.50
C GLY A 278 7.48 -8.45 21.45
N ASP A 279 7.88 -7.17 21.54
CA ASP A 279 9.28 -6.73 21.44
C ASP A 279 10.20 -7.47 22.44
N ARG A 280 9.69 -7.78 23.64
CA ARG A 280 10.43 -8.52 24.66
C ARG A 280 11.02 -9.85 24.17
N PHE A 281 10.30 -10.60 23.34
CA PHE A 281 10.76 -11.92 22.87
C PHE A 281 11.94 -11.79 21.90
N PHE A 282 11.94 -10.76 21.06
CA PHE A 282 13.02 -10.52 20.11
C PHE A 282 14.23 -9.86 20.78
N GLU A 283 14.01 -9.00 21.78
CA GLU A 283 15.09 -8.46 22.60
C GLU A 283 15.84 -9.58 23.32
N GLU A 284 15.13 -10.53 23.89
CA GLU A 284 15.71 -11.68 24.58
C GLU A 284 16.45 -12.61 23.61
N GLN A 285 15.87 -12.88 22.42
CA GLN A 285 16.54 -13.68 21.38
C GLN A 285 17.82 -13.00 20.87
N ASN A 286 17.79 -11.68 20.69
CA ASN A 286 18.97 -10.92 20.29
C ASN A 286 20.05 -10.93 21.36
N LYS A 287 19.68 -10.87 22.66
CA LYS A 287 20.64 -11.04 23.76
C LYS A 287 21.29 -12.42 23.73
N ASN A 288 20.51 -13.49 23.61
CA ASN A 288 21.04 -14.86 23.52
C ASN A 288 21.95 -15.05 22.31
N LYS A 289 21.58 -14.46 21.17
CA LYS A 289 22.41 -14.44 19.97
C LYS A 289 23.73 -13.71 20.19
N GLN A 290 23.71 -12.57 20.91
CA GLN A 290 24.92 -11.83 21.23
C GLN A 290 25.83 -12.62 22.18
N ILE A 291 25.25 -13.29 23.19
CA ILE A 291 25.99 -14.18 24.10
C ILE A 291 26.70 -15.28 23.31
N GLN A 292 25.97 -16.00 22.44
CA GLN A 292 26.56 -17.02 21.58
C GLN A 292 27.67 -16.46 20.67
N LEU A 293 27.52 -15.23 20.14
CA LEU A 293 28.56 -14.58 19.34
C LEU A 293 29.82 -14.27 20.15
N ASP A 294 29.66 -13.76 21.37
CA ASP A 294 30.77 -13.42 22.26
C ASP A 294 31.52 -14.68 22.69
N GLU A 295 30.80 -15.74 23.08
CA GLU A 295 31.35 -17.06 23.38
C GLU A 295 32.10 -17.66 22.19
N LEU A 296 31.50 -17.65 21.00
CA LEU A 296 32.16 -18.13 19.79
C LEU A 296 33.40 -17.29 19.44
N GLY A 297 33.35 -15.99 19.67
CA GLY A 297 34.49 -15.09 19.50
C GLY A 297 35.67 -15.44 20.41
N LEU A 298 35.40 -15.90 21.64
CA LEU A 298 36.42 -16.42 22.55
C LEU A 298 37.00 -17.75 22.05
N VAL A 299 36.14 -18.69 21.63
CA VAL A 299 36.57 -19.98 21.06
C VAL A 299 37.47 -19.77 19.84
N LEU A 300 37.11 -18.83 18.95
CA LEU A 300 37.92 -18.50 17.76
C LEU A 300 39.28 -17.88 18.10
N LYS A 301 39.42 -17.16 19.23
CA LYS A 301 40.71 -16.63 19.69
C LYS A 301 41.59 -17.72 20.30
N ASP A 302 40.97 -18.66 21.00
CA ASP A 302 41.63 -19.67 21.81
C ASP A 302 41.60 -21.09 21.19
N LEU A 303 41.47 -21.21 19.86
CA LEU A 303 41.37 -22.49 19.13
C LEU A 303 42.41 -23.53 19.53
N LYS A 304 43.63 -23.10 19.85
CA LYS A 304 44.75 -23.98 20.23
C LYS A 304 44.54 -24.69 21.57
N LYS A 305 43.58 -24.25 22.38
CA LYS A 305 43.28 -24.84 23.70
C LYS A 305 42.33 -26.03 23.63
N TYR A 306 41.67 -26.24 22.50
CA TYR A 306 40.61 -27.23 22.34
C TYR A 306 41.05 -28.35 21.39
N GLU A 307 40.64 -29.57 21.68
CA GLU A 307 40.78 -30.68 20.72
C GLU A 307 39.74 -30.55 19.59
N ILE A 308 39.98 -31.22 18.47
CA ILE A 308 39.09 -31.13 17.29
C ILE A 308 37.70 -31.67 17.62
N GLU A 309 37.63 -32.74 18.41
CA GLU A 309 36.42 -33.36 18.92
C GLU A 309 35.60 -32.37 19.77
N ASP A 310 36.25 -31.66 20.70
CA ASP A 310 35.60 -30.64 21.54
C ASP A 310 34.98 -29.53 20.70
N LEU A 311 35.71 -29.02 19.70
CA LEU A 311 35.23 -27.98 18.80
C LEU A 311 34.02 -28.45 17.96
N GLN A 312 33.97 -29.73 17.60
CA GLN A 312 32.82 -30.32 16.90
C GLN A 312 31.60 -30.45 17.81
N GLU A 313 31.78 -30.81 19.08
CA GLU A 313 30.70 -30.88 20.06
C GLU A 313 30.15 -29.50 20.48
N MET A 314 30.96 -28.44 20.35
CA MET A 314 30.52 -27.08 20.64
C MET A 314 29.68 -26.45 19.52
N LEU A 315 29.86 -26.86 18.26
CA LEU A 315 29.13 -26.29 17.11
C LEU A 315 27.59 -26.32 17.27
N PRO A 316 26.96 -27.41 17.73
CA PRO A 316 25.51 -27.45 17.94
C PRO A 316 25.00 -26.46 19.00
N LYS A 317 25.84 -26.01 19.94
CA LYS A 317 25.46 -25.05 20.99
C LYS A 317 25.30 -23.62 20.45
N PHE A 318 25.84 -23.35 19.26
CA PHE A 318 25.79 -22.06 18.56
C PHE A 318 24.71 -22.05 17.46
N ASP A 319 23.55 -22.62 17.76
CA ASP A 319 22.42 -22.80 16.85
C ASP A 319 21.81 -21.48 16.33
N LEU A 320 21.67 -20.47 17.20
CA LEU A 320 21.12 -19.15 16.86
C LEU A 320 22.03 -18.35 15.92
N ILE A 321 23.30 -18.73 15.81
CA ILE A 321 24.32 -18.04 15.02
C ILE A 321 24.89 -18.89 13.87
N ASN A 322 24.27 -20.02 13.53
CA ASN A 322 24.73 -20.93 12.47
C ASN A 322 24.95 -20.30 11.08
N LYS A 323 24.33 -19.14 10.82
CA LYS A 323 24.47 -18.39 9.55
C LYS A 323 25.53 -17.29 9.59
N THR A 324 26.16 -17.02 10.73
CA THR A 324 27.11 -15.92 10.89
C THR A 324 28.47 -16.26 10.27
N LYS A 325 29.31 -15.24 10.09
CA LYS A 325 30.64 -15.42 9.50
C LYS A 325 31.56 -16.16 10.46
N GLU A 326 31.39 -15.89 11.75
CA GLU A 326 32.10 -16.47 12.87
C GLU A 326 31.87 -17.98 12.92
N TYR A 327 30.61 -18.42 12.80
CA TYR A 327 30.26 -19.84 12.80
C TYR A 327 30.90 -20.58 11.63
N LYS A 328 30.80 -20.00 10.42
CA LYS A 328 31.46 -20.54 9.23
C LYS A 328 32.98 -20.53 9.35
N SER A 329 33.55 -19.53 10.02
CA SER A 329 34.99 -19.46 10.28
C SER A 329 35.44 -20.62 11.15
N LEU A 330 34.72 -20.91 12.25
CA LEU A 330 35.02 -22.05 13.12
C LEU A 330 34.92 -23.36 12.34
N GLN A 331 33.85 -23.54 11.55
CA GLN A 331 33.67 -24.72 10.71
C GLN A 331 34.84 -24.94 9.73
N ASN A 332 35.29 -23.88 9.04
CA ASN A 332 36.43 -23.94 8.12
C ASN A 332 37.74 -24.23 8.85
N GLN A 333 37.94 -23.68 10.05
CA GLN A 333 39.13 -23.93 10.86
C GLN A 333 39.19 -25.36 11.37
N ILE A 334 38.06 -25.95 11.80
CA ILE A 334 37.97 -27.37 12.17
C ILE A 334 38.37 -28.26 10.98
N VAL A 335 37.87 -27.97 9.78
CA VAL A 335 38.25 -28.71 8.56
C VAL A 335 39.74 -28.58 8.27
N LYS A 336 40.31 -27.38 8.44
CA LYS A 336 41.74 -27.14 8.24
C LYS A 336 42.59 -27.92 9.25
N LEU A 337 42.27 -27.84 10.54
CA LEU A 337 42.97 -28.58 11.60
C LEU A 337 42.94 -30.09 11.34
N ARG A 338 41.80 -30.63 10.91
CA ARG A 338 41.65 -32.04 10.57
C ARG A 338 42.53 -32.47 9.38
N ASN A 339 42.64 -31.61 8.37
CA ASN A 339 43.52 -31.86 7.23
C ASN A 339 44.99 -31.76 7.64
N ASP A 340 45.35 -30.76 8.45
CA ASP A 340 46.72 -30.57 8.95
C ASP A 340 47.16 -31.78 9.82
N GLU A 341 46.28 -32.33 10.67
CA GLU A 341 46.55 -33.56 11.43
C GLU A 341 46.72 -34.79 10.53
N LYS A 342 45.88 -34.92 9.50
CA LYS A 342 45.97 -36.01 8.53
C LYS A 342 47.27 -35.94 7.73
N ASP A 343 47.67 -34.76 7.29
CA ASP A 343 48.90 -34.54 6.54
C ASP A 343 50.14 -34.79 7.41
N LYS A 344 50.10 -34.36 8.68
CA LYS A 344 51.14 -34.68 9.66
C LYS A 344 51.28 -36.20 9.85
N LYS A 345 50.16 -36.91 10.09
CA LYS A 345 50.15 -38.37 10.24
C LYS A 345 50.66 -39.08 8.99
N ASN A 346 50.29 -38.63 7.81
CA ASN A 346 50.80 -39.18 6.54
C ASN A 346 52.32 -38.97 6.40
N LYS A 347 52.81 -37.76 6.73
CA LYS A 347 54.23 -37.44 6.69
C LYS A 347 55.04 -38.27 7.68
N ASP A 348 54.55 -38.43 8.90
CA ASP A 348 55.18 -39.25 9.94
C ASP A 348 55.21 -40.73 9.51
N SER A 349 54.13 -41.23 8.89
CA SER A 349 54.07 -42.59 8.36
C SER A 349 55.04 -42.82 7.19
N ILE A 350 55.17 -41.85 6.26
CA ILE A 350 56.16 -41.93 5.16
C ILE A 350 57.59 -41.87 5.70
N ASN A 351 57.83 -41.10 6.76
CA ASN A 351 59.14 -41.02 7.41
C ASN A 351 59.54 -42.36 8.06
N ASP A 352 58.58 -43.06 8.69
CA ASP A 352 58.83 -44.40 9.22
C ASP A 352 58.97 -45.44 8.10
N LEU A 353 58.21 -45.29 7.01
CA LEU A 353 58.35 -46.12 5.82
C LEU A 353 59.73 -45.95 5.16
N GLU A 354 60.32 -44.75 5.11
CA GLU A 354 61.67 -44.54 4.58
C GLU A 354 62.73 -45.36 5.31
N LYS A 355 62.61 -45.45 6.64
CA LYS A 355 63.50 -46.20 7.52
C LYS A 355 63.35 -47.73 7.39
N LEU A 356 62.24 -48.22 6.83
CA LEU A 356 61.90 -49.64 6.75
C LEU A 356 63.04 -50.52 6.19
N PHE A 357 63.70 -50.09 5.12
CA PHE A 357 64.81 -50.84 4.51
C PHE A 357 66.01 -50.97 5.45
N GLU A 358 66.38 -49.89 6.14
CA GLU A 358 67.50 -49.91 7.10
C GLU A 358 67.17 -50.85 8.25
N TYR A 359 65.97 -50.73 8.82
CA TYR A 359 65.52 -51.57 9.94
C TYR A 359 65.54 -53.06 9.60
N ILE A 360 65.11 -53.44 8.39
CA ILE A 360 65.15 -54.83 7.91
C ILE A 360 66.58 -55.33 7.68
N THR A 361 67.44 -54.52 7.03
CA THR A 361 68.80 -54.95 6.69
C THR A 361 69.76 -54.99 7.88
N GLU A 362 69.55 -54.12 8.87
CA GLU A 362 70.38 -54.03 10.09
C GLU A 362 69.77 -54.78 11.29
N LYS A 363 68.63 -55.46 11.10
CA LYS A 363 67.90 -56.20 12.14
C LYS A 363 67.60 -55.35 13.39
N LYS A 364 67.14 -54.12 13.18
CA LYS A 364 66.68 -53.22 14.25
C LYS A 364 65.27 -53.58 14.68
N ASP A 365 64.90 -53.21 15.91
CA ASP A 365 63.59 -53.49 16.47
C ASP A 365 62.49 -52.63 15.83
N LEU A 366 61.33 -53.23 15.56
CA LEU A 366 60.15 -52.57 14.97
C LEU A 366 59.54 -51.53 15.91
N SER A 367 59.81 -51.62 17.21
CA SER A 367 59.28 -50.74 18.26
C SER A 367 59.53 -49.24 18.02
N ASP A 368 60.58 -48.88 17.27
CA ASP A 368 60.90 -47.48 16.93
C ASP A 368 60.03 -46.88 15.81
N LEU A 369 59.32 -47.72 15.04
CA LEU A 369 58.49 -47.30 13.89
C LEU A 369 57.02 -47.16 14.29
N THR A 370 56.74 -46.24 15.21
CA THR A 370 55.43 -46.10 15.86
C THR A 370 54.31 -45.58 14.93
N ASN A 371 54.64 -44.88 13.84
CA ASN A 371 53.68 -44.30 12.89
C ASN A 371 53.60 -45.09 11.57
N LEU A 372 54.32 -46.20 11.46
CA LEU A 372 54.27 -47.07 10.29
C LEU A 372 52.86 -47.67 10.17
N ASP A 373 52.27 -47.56 8.98
CA ASP A 373 50.98 -48.17 8.68
C ASP A 373 51.03 -49.68 8.98
N ASN A 374 50.03 -50.19 9.71
CA ASN A 374 49.96 -51.59 10.14
C ASN A 374 50.11 -52.56 8.97
N SER A 375 49.68 -52.15 7.78
CA SER A 375 49.85 -52.94 6.56
C SER A 375 51.32 -53.32 6.31
N TYR A 376 52.30 -52.45 6.60
CA TYR A 376 53.72 -52.75 6.35
C TYR A 376 54.38 -53.64 7.41
N LYS A 377 53.72 -53.91 8.54
CA LYS A 377 54.33 -54.66 9.66
C LYS A 377 54.63 -56.12 9.32
N GLU A 378 53.79 -56.76 8.50
CA GLU A 378 54.00 -58.15 8.05
C GLU A 378 55.28 -58.36 7.23
N ILE A 379 55.88 -57.30 6.70
CA ILE A 379 57.12 -57.40 5.93
C ILE A 379 58.26 -57.92 6.82
N PHE A 380 58.24 -57.61 8.11
CA PHE A 380 59.25 -58.07 9.07
C PHE A 380 59.22 -59.58 9.33
N ASP A 381 58.12 -60.26 8.98
CA ASP A 381 57.97 -61.71 9.14
C ASP A 381 58.58 -62.51 7.96
N TYR A 382 59.07 -61.82 6.92
CA TYR A 382 59.62 -62.47 5.74
C TYR A 382 61.01 -63.07 6.03
N LYS A 383 61.33 -64.20 5.37
CA LYS A 383 62.62 -64.90 5.58
C LYS A 383 63.82 -64.20 4.94
N PHE A 384 63.60 -63.27 4.00
CA PHE A 384 64.64 -62.53 3.27
C PHE A 384 65.79 -63.38 2.69
N ASP A 385 65.46 -64.57 2.15
CA ASP A 385 66.42 -65.49 1.53
C ASP A 385 66.43 -65.41 -0.01
N SER A 386 65.42 -64.79 -0.61
CA SER A 386 65.25 -64.67 -2.06
C SER A 386 66.03 -63.46 -2.60
N HIS A 387 66.77 -63.62 -3.70
CA HIS A 387 67.50 -62.53 -4.33
C HIS A 387 67.17 -62.44 -5.83
N SER A 388 66.31 -61.49 -6.21
CA SER A 388 65.99 -61.23 -7.61
C SER A 388 66.00 -59.73 -7.90
N LYS A 389 67.13 -59.24 -8.42
CA LYS A 389 67.31 -57.83 -8.78
C LYS A 389 66.30 -57.36 -9.83
N ASP A 390 65.95 -58.23 -10.79
CA ASP A 390 64.98 -57.90 -11.84
C ASP A 390 63.57 -57.71 -11.28
N LYS A 391 63.13 -58.55 -10.33
CA LYS A 391 61.81 -58.41 -9.67
C LYS A 391 61.76 -57.21 -8.73
N MET A 392 62.86 -56.91 -8.04
CA MET A 392 63.00 -55.70 -7.23
C MET A 392 62.96 -54.44 -8.09
N LEU A 393 63.66 -54.44 -9.22
CA LEU A 393 63.66 -53.35 -10.20
C LEU A 393 62.27 -53.18 -10.84
N GLU A 394 61.59 -54.27 -11.19
CA GLU A 394 60.21 -54.23 -11.68
C GLU A 394 59.28 -53.61 -10.64
N SER A 395 59.42 -53.97 -9.36
CA SER A 395 58.63 -53.37 -8.27
C SER A 395 58.92 -51.87 -8.09
N CYS A 396 60.18 -51.46 -8.20
CA CYS A 396 60.59 -50.05 -8.18
C CYS A 396 59.96 -49.24 -9.32
N ILE A 397 60.05 -49.74 -10.56
CA ILE A 397 59.52 -49.06 -11.75
C ILE A 397 57.99 -49.01 -11.70
N ARG A 398 57.33 -50.08 -11.24
CA ARG A 398 55.86 -50.08 -11.06
C ARG A 398 55.41 -48.99 -10.08
N ILE A 399 56.11 -48.79 -8.96
CA ILE A 399 55.80 -47.70 -8.01
C ILE A 399 56.05 -46.32 -8.65
N GLU A 400 57.15 -46.13 -9.37
CA GLU A 400 57.41 -44.89 -10.12
C GLU A 400 56.28 -44.58 -11.10
N MET A 401 55.78 -45.58 -11.83
CA MET A 401 54.64 -45.44 -12.74
C MET A 401 53.34 -45.09 -12.00
N ILE A 402 53.04 -45.72 -10.86
CA ILE A 402 51.85 -45.41 -10.05
C ILE A 402 51.89 -43.98 -9.50
N CYS A 403 53.09 -43.51 -9.14
CA CYS A 403 53.33 -42.14 -8.66
C CYS A 403 53.52 -41.12 -9.78
N ASN A 404 53.44 -41.51 -11.06
CA ASN A 404 53.72 -40.66 -12.23
C ASN A 404 55.11 -40.00 -12.22
N VAL A 405 56.12 -40.70 -11.70
CA VAL A 405 57.52 -40.25 -11.69
C VAL A 405 58.28 -40.90 -12.84
N GLU A 406 59.19 -40.15 -13.46
CA GLU A 406 60.05 -40.68 -14.52
C GLU A 406 61.11 -41.65 -13.97
N SER A 407 61.19 -42.84 -14.56
CA SER A 407 62.26 -43.80 -14.29
C SER A 407 63.60 -43.34 -14.88
N LEU A 408 64.71 -43.92 -14.40
CA LEU A 408 66.03 -43.64 -14.97
C LEU A 408 66.09 -44.01 -16.46
N LYS A 409 66.86 -43.25 -17.27
CA LYS A 409 67.03 -43.49 -18.73
C LYS A 409 67.41 -44.94 -19.07
N LYS A 410 68.24 -45.58 -18.24
CA LYS A 410 68.66 -46.98 -18.42
C LYS A 410 67.52 -48.00 -18.25
N ASP A 411 66.46 -47.63 -17.53
CA ASP A 411 65.32 -48.50 -17.20
C ASP A 411 64.14 -48.30 -18.16
N GLU A 412 64.25 -47.39 -19.14
CA GLU A 412 63.15 -46.99 -20.03
C GLU A 412 62.58 -48.16 -20.85
N LYS A 413 63.45 -49.04 -21.37
CA LYS A 413 63.04 -50.25 -22.06
C LYS A 413 62.22 -51.18 -21.16
N ILE A 414 62.64 -51.34 -19.91
CA ILE A 414 61.97 -52.19 -18.91
C ILE A 414 60.64 -51.55 -18.50
N ARG A 415 60.58 -50.23 -18.34
CA ARG A 415 59.35 -49.47 -18.08
C ARG A 415 58.30 -49.70 -19.16
N ASN A 416 58.68 -49.63 -20.43
CA ASN A 416 57.77 -49.89 -21.55
C ASN A 416 57.24 -51.34 -21.55
N GLN A 417 58.09 -52.32 -21.24
CA GLN A 417 57.67 -53.72 -21.08
C GLN A 417 56.69 -53.90 -19.91
N ILE A 418 56.96 -53.24 -18.77
CA ILE A 418 56.07 -53.24 -17.60
C ILE A 418 54.73 -52.57 -17.92
N GLN A 419 54.72 -51.49 -18.71
CA GLN A 419 53.49 -50.83 -19.14
C GLN A 419 52.59 -51.76 -19.95
N LEU A 420 53.16 -52.56 -20.86
CA LEU A 420 52.42 -53.58 -21.59
C LEU A 420 51.88 -54.67 -20.65
N LYS A 421 52.69 -55.14 -19.69
CA LYS A 421 52.24 -56.10 -18.66
C LYS A 421 51.07 -55.53 -17.84
N ILE A 422 51.15 -54.29 -17.38
CA ILE A 422 50.08 -53.63 -16.61
C ILE A 422 48.79 -53.56 -17.43
N LEU A 423 48.86 -53.24 -18.73
CA LEU A 423 47.69 -53.23 -19.61
C LEU A 423 47.02 -54.61 -19.65
N THR A 424 47.80 -55.68 -19.79
CA THR A 424 47.26 -57.06 -19.77
C THR A 424 46.71 -57.48 -18.40
N GLU A 425 47.34 -57.07 -17.30
CA GLU A 425 46.90 -57.38 -15.94
C GLU A 425 45.63 -56.63 -15.55
N LYS A 426 45.44 -55.39 -16.04
CA LYS A 426 44.25 -54.55 -15.79
C LYS A 426 42.96 -55.14 -16.36
N PHE A 427 43.03 -55.99 -17.38
CA PHE A 427 41.87 -56.71 -17.90
C PHE A 427 41.44 -57.90 -17.01
N ASN A 428 42.34 -58.40 -16.14
CA ASN A 428 42.17 -59.70 -15.47
C ASN A 428 42.14 -59.62 -13.93
N LYS A 429 42.21 -58.43 -13.32
CA LYS A 429 42.27 -58.26 -11.85
C LYS A 429 41.31 -57.19 -11.31
N ALA A 430 40.92 -57.34 -10.04
CA ALA A 430 40.13 -56.37 -9.30
C ALA A 430 40.84 -55.00 -9.21
N LYS A 431 40.06 -53.92 -9.23
CA LYS A 431 40.57 -52.55 -9.20
C LYS A 431 41.07 -52.19 -7.80
N LEU A 432 42.39 -52.19 -7.61
CA LEU A 432 43.04 -51.76 -6.37
C LEU A 432 43.08 -50.22 -6.30
N THR A 433 43.10 -49.68 -5.07
CA THR A 433 43.37 -48.26 -4.86
C THR A 433 44.86 -47.95 -5.08
N LYS A 434 45.22 -46.69 -5.39
CA LYS A 434 46.62 -46.27 -5.56
C LYS A 434 47.50 -46.67 -4.35
N LYS A 435 46.95 -46.56 -3.14
CA LYS A 435 47.64 -46.95 -1.89
C LYS A 435 47.89 -48.45 -1.82
N GLU A 436 46.91 -49.27 -2.21
CA GLU A 436 47.02 -50.73 -2.23
C GLU A 436 48.01 -51.23 -3.30
N GLU A 437 48.06 -50.59 -4.47
CA GLU A 437 49.03 -50.93 -5.51
C GLU A 437 50.47 -50.62 -5.08
N ILE A 438 50.70 -49.45 -4.48
CA ILE A 438 52.01 -49.08 -3.90
C ILE A 438 52.41 -50.12 -2.85
N PHE A 439 51.49 -50.44 -1.93
CA PHE A 439 51.71 -51.42 -0.87
C PHE A 439 52.09 -52.81 -1.42
N LEU A 440 51.37 -53.30 -2.43
CA LEU A 440 51.64 -54.58 -3.09
C LEU A 440 53.06 -54.64 -3.66
N HIS A 441 53.49 -53.56 -4.33
CA HIS A 441 54.82 -53.52 -4.93
C HIS A 441 55.94 -53.32 -3.90
N ILE A 442 55.67 -52.65 -2.78
CA ILE A 442 56.60 -52.61 -1.64
C ILE A 442 56.78 -54.02 -1.05
N LYS A 443 55.71 -54.79 -0.84
CA LYS A 443 55.83 -56.20 -0.41
C LYS A 443 56.65 -57.02 -1.38
N ASN A 444 56.34 -56.93 -2.67
CA ASN A 444 57.06 -57.67 -3.71
C ASN A 444 58.54 -57.29 -3.78
N PHE A 445 58.89 -56.02 -3.52
CA PHE A 445 60.27 -55.58 -3.40
C PHE A 445 60.99 -56.33 -2.26
N PHE A 446 60.40 -56.36 -1.06
CA PHE A 446 60.98 -57.02 0.10
C PHE A 446 60.98 -58.56 0.04
N LEU A 447 59.97 -59.18 -0.59
CA LEU A 447 59.95 -60.63 -0.83
C LEU A 447 61.11 -61.13 -1.70
N ASN A 448 61.70 -60.25 -2.52
CA ASN A 448 62.82 -60.56 -3.40
C ASN A 448 64.15 -59.95 -2.93
N LEU A 449 64.17 -59.39 -1.71
CA LEU A 449 65.35 -58.88 -1.03
C LEU A 449 66.03 -60.01 -0.24
N SER A 450 67.36 -60.09 -0.36
CA SER A 450 68.19 -60.96 0.46
C SER A 450 69.12 -60.16 1.33
N VAL A 451 68.99 -60.28 2.67
CA VAL A 451 69.77 -59.49 3.64
C VAL A 451 71.27 -59.80 3.56
N SER A 452 71.65 -61.03 3.21
CA SER A 452 73.05 -61.45 3.04
C SER A 452 73.72 -60.92 1.77
N LYS A 453 72.96 -60.36 0.81
CA LYS A 453 73.43 -59.91 -0.52
C LYS A 453 73.12 -58.45 -0.81
N VAL A 454 72.87 -57.62 0.21
CA VAL A 454 72.53 -56.21 0.04
C VAL A 454 73.73 -55.42 -0.49
N SER A 455 73.54 -54.71 -1.59
CA SER A 455 74.55 -53.84 -2.19
C SER A 455 74.01 -52.42 -2.43
N ASN A 456 74.83 -51.56 -3.03
CA ASN A 456 74.39 -50.21 -3.39
C ASN A 456 73.23 -50.22 -4.41
N THR A 457 73.02 -51.29 -5.16
CA THR A 457 71.91 -51.37 -6.12
C THR A 457 70.55 -51.38 -5.44
N GLU A 458 70.36 -52.23 -4.42
CA GLU A 458 69.09 -52.38 -3.69
C GLU A 458 68.79 -51.12 -2.87
N LYS A 459 69.82 -50.55 -2.22
CA LYS A 459 69.70 -49.26 -1.50
C LYS A 459 69.25 -48.13 -2.43
N ASN A 460 69.79 -48.07 -3.65
CA ASN A 460 69.41 -47.05 -4.63
C ASN A 460 67.99 -47.27 -5.19
N MET A 461 67.56 -48.52 -5.38
CA MET A 461 66.16 -48.82 -5.76
C MET A 461 65.19 -48.40 -4.66
N TRP A 462 65.50 -48.68 -3.39
CA TRP A 462 64.67 -48.24 -2.27
C TRP A 462 64.56 -46.72 -2.17
N LYS A 463 65.69 -46.00 -2.31
CA LYS A 463 65.69 -44.52 -2.34
C LYS A 463 64.81 -43.97 -3.45
N ARG A 464 64.77 -44.61 -4.63
CA ARG A 464 63.88 -44.24 -5.74
C ARG A 464 62.42 -44.46 -5.40
N ILE A 465 62.09 -45.61 -4.79
CA ILE A 465 60.73 -45.93 -4.31
C ILE A 465 60.24 -44.86 -3.32
N ILE A 466 61.04 -44.54 -2.30
CA ILE A 466 60.71 -43.53 -1.30
C ILE A 466 60.56 -42.14 -1.94
N LYS A 467 61.48 -41.77 -2.84
CA LYS A 467 61.40 -40.50 -3.56
C LYS A 467 60.09 -40.42 -4.35
N ALA A 468 59.72 -41.49 -5.06
CA ALA A 468 58.49 -41.53 -5.85
C ALA A 468 57.24 -41.41 -4.99
N ILE A 469 57.21 -42.02 -3.80
CA ILE A 469 56.10 -41.92 -2.85
C ILE A 469 56.01 -40.52 -2.23
N LYS A 470 57.14 -39.88 -1.90
CA LYS A 470 57.19 -38.51 -1.35
C LYS A 470 56.78 -37.43 -2.35
N THR A 471 56.93 -37.69 -3.65
CA THR A 471 56.56 -36.76 -4.73
C THR A 471 55.15 -36.97 -5.27
N SER A 472 54.48 -38.06 -4.84
CA SER A 472 53.11 -38.38 -5.18
C SER A 472 52.11 -37.62 -4.32
#